data_AF-V5I4I5-F1
#
_entry.id   AF-V5I4I5-F1
#
_cell.length_a   1.000
_cell.length_b   1.000
_cell.length_c   1.000
_cell.angle_alpha   90.00
_cell.angle_beta   90.00
_cell.angle_gamma   90.00
#
_symmetry.space_group_name_H-M   'P 1'
#
loop_
_entity.id
_entity.type
_entity.pdbx_description
1 polymer ?
#
loop_
_entity_poly.entity_id
_entity_poly.type
_entity_poly.pdbx_seq_one_letter_code
_entity_poly.pdbx_strand_id
1 'polypeptide(L)'
;MASFKVAGFSDALDWRPTLFQEPIIAQKTCVLCGVLYRKAVRLPCIHTLCMKCHAQCVDERSACPVDQKPFCEDDVEQLEVPLKYVLKRTVACWNAPKGCSFIGPVACLLDHYKECDFNVVPCCLCHSTVLQSDILEHFKNGCSIPQATREPTDNPATQDLRNVSKVCLEMNRAIGKISEDIMSLQSSLNRCSEDVRAEGTRCKGQLEAEASRLTEQLNDLSTVFSTEFTEGLQVLRGAMADYKKLVSEELCLQRDKLTEVLDVVHKSLPIPSMPERIHWYIEHWRDLKIEALRSGVKRLKSPMRTVYNYKVSQSVELIRMGREVWLGTFMHLHPGENDSQLKWPFSMVYTVGFIHPKDQSNVISYQINAGLYKDSLCFQRPKGSR
;
A
#
# COMPACT_ATOMS: atom_id res chain seq x y z
N MET A 1 23.42 29.47 -13.40
CA MET A 1 22.47 29.39 -12.27
C MET A 1 21.09 29.70 -12.81
N ALA A 2 20.10 28.84 -12.57
CA ALA A 2 18.73 29.09 -13.00
C ALA A 2 17.88 29.44 -11.77
N SER A 3 17.10 30.51 -11.89
CA SER A 3 16.17 30.93 -10.85
C SER A 3 14.83 30.24 -11.09
N PHE A 4 14.35 29.48 -10.11
CA PHE A 4 13.06 28.81 -10.16
C PHE A 4 12.11 29.41 -9.13
N LYS A 5 10.84 29.53 -9.47
CA LYS A 5 9.80 29.81 -8.48
C LYS A 5 9.32 28.49 -7.87
N VAL A 6 8.96 28.51 -6.60
CA VAL A 6 8.37 27.37 -5.90
C VAL A 6 6.94 27.70 -5.47
N ALA A 7 6.06 26.71 -5.31
CA ALA A 7 4.70 26.92 -4.83
C ALA A 7 4.13 25.68 -4.10
N GLY A 8 3.38 25.92 -3.02
CA GLY A 8 2.77 24.89 -2.18
C GLY A 8 3.71 24.31 -1.13
N PHE A 9 4.80 25.01 -0.79
CA PHE A 9 5.80 24.54 0.18
C PHE A 9 5.79 25.35 1.48
N SER A 10 5.81 26.69 1.40
CA SER A 10 5.68 27.58 2.55
C SER A 10 5.46 29.03 2.11
N ASP A 11 4.77 29.82 2.92
CA ASP A 11 4.50 31.24 2.64
C ASP A 11 5.76 32.07 2.41
N ALA A 12 6.88 31.68 3.06
CA ALA A 12 8.15 32.37 2.93
C ALA A 12 8.86 32.11 1.60
N LEU A 13 8.56 31.00 0.91
CA LEU A 13 9.24 30.60 -0.33
C LEU A 13 8.32 30.71 -1.55
N ASP A 14 7.02 30.54 -1.35
CA ASP A 14 6.04 30.47 -2.42
C ASP A 14 6.09 31.75 -3.30
N TRP A 15 6.18 31.52 -4.61
CA TRP A 15 6.33 32.50 -5.68
C TRP A 15 7.60 33.34 -5.67
N ARG A 16 8.51 33.15 -4.70
CA ARG A 16 9.79 33.85 -4.67
C ARG A 16 10.80 33.19 -5.62
N PRO A 17 11.43 33.97 -6.52
CA PRO A 17 12.50 33.45 -7.36
C PRO A 17 13.66 32.96 -6.50
N THR A 18 13.94 31.66 -6.55
CA THR A 18 14.93 31.00 -5.70
C THR A 18 16.05 30.45 -6.58
N LEU A 19 17.28 30.83 -6.25
CA LEU A 19 18.49 30.52 -7.01
C LEU A 19 19.08 29.17 -6.58
N PHE A 20 18.43 28.08 -7.01
CA PHE A 20 18.91 26.72 -6.75
C PHE A 20 20.25 26.46 -7.44
N GLN A 21 21.17 25.84 -6.70
CA GLN A 21 22.49 25.46 -7.21
C GLN A 21 22.46 24.11 -7.91
N GLU A 22 21.54 23.23 -7.54
CA GLU A 22 21.46 21.89 -8.12
C GLU A 22 20.57 21.84 -9.38
N PRO A 23 21.06 21.28 -10.50
CA PRO A 23 20.30 21.20 -11.76
C PRO A 23 19.09 20.27 -11.68
N ILE A 24 19.07 19.36 -10.70
CA ILE A 24 17.98 18.39 -10.49
C ILE A 24 16.62 19.06 -10.21
N ILE A 25 16.62 20.33 -9.80
CA ILE A 25 15.38 21.08 -9.57
C ILE A 25 14.63 21.31 -10.88
N ALA A 26 15.34 21.60 -11.98
CA ALA A 26 14.74 21.81 -13.30
C ALA A 26 13.93 20.59 -13.78
N GLN A 27 14.36 19.38 -13.42
CA GLN A 27 13.67 18.14 -13.80
C GLN A 27 12.36 17.92 -13.04
N LYS A 28 12.13 18.68 -11.95
CA LYS A 28 10.92 18.60 -11.11
C LYS A 28 9.97 19.78 -11.32
N THR A 29 10.37 20.78 -12.11
CA THR A 29 9.49 21.90 -12.45
C THR A 29 8.49 21.52 -13.52
N CYS A 30 7.33 22.18 -13.52
CA CYS A 30 6.41 22.10 -14.63
C CYS A 30 7.09 22.59 -15.91
N VAL A 31 7.06 21.78 -16.98
CA VAL A 31 7.69 22.14 -18.26
C VAL A 31 7.02 23.34 -18.94
N LEU A 32 5.75 23.64 -18.61
CA LEU A 32 5.03 24.78 -19.18
C LEU A 32 5.29 26.09 -18.44
N CYS A 33 5.10 26.11 -17.12
CA CYS A 33 5.20 27.35 -16.35
C CYS A 33 6.53 27.52 -15.61
N GLY A 34 7.40 26.50 -15.62
CA GLY A 34 8.73 26.54 -14.98
C GLY A 34 8.72 26.59 -13.45
N VAL A 35 7.55 26.43 -12.82
CA VAL A 35 7.40 26.48 -11.35
C VAL A 35 7.55 25.08 -10.76
N LEU A 36 8.28 24.97 -9.65
CA LEU A 36 8.32 23.77 -8.81
C LEU A 36 7.09 23.77 -7.89
N TYR A 37 6.15 22.86 -8.13
CA TYR A 37 5.01 22.68 -7.24
C TYR A 37 5.22 21.51 -6.29
N ARG A 38 4.59 21.57 -5.11
CA ARG A 38 4.53 20.42 -4.19
C ARG A 38 3.88 19.19 -4.84
N LYS A 39 2.81 19.39 -5.61
CA LYS A 39 2.10 18.35 -6.36
C LYS A 39 2.18 18.61 -7.85
N ALA A 40 2.50 17.58 -8.62
CA ALA A 40 2.62 17.61 -10.06
C ALA A 40 2.27 16.23 -10.63
N VAL A 41 2.17 16.12 -11.94
CA VAL A 41 2.02 14.85 -12.66
C VAL A 41 3.17 14.67 -13.62
N ARG A 42 3.63 13.43 -13.80
CA ARG A 42 4.51 13.05 -14.89
C ARG A 42 3.71 12.25 -15.91
N LEU A 43 3.74 12.75 -17.15
CA LEU A 43 3.11 12.09 -18.28
C LEU A 43 3.92 10.86 -18.72
N PRO A 44 3.31 9.92 -19.48
CA PRO A 44 4.02 8.77 -20.06
C PRO A 44 5.23 9.17 -20.92
N CYS A 45 5.18 10.36 -21.54
CA CYS A 45 6.29 10.95 -22.28
C CYS A 45 7.34 11.65 -21.40
N ILE A 46 7.39 11.35 -20.09
CA ILE A 46 8.31 11.85 -19.06
C ILE A 46 8.26 13.36 -18.72
N HIS A 47 7.51 14.15 -19.48
CA HIS A 47 7.28 15.56 -19.16
C HIS A 47 6.49 15.73 -17.87
N THR A 48 6.95 16.65 -17.02
CA THR A 48 6.30 16.96 -15.74
C THR A 48 5.42 18.20 -15.89
N LEU A 49 4.16 18.12 -15.47
CA LEU A 49 3.19 19.22 -15.47
C LEU A 49 2.68 19.49 -14.06
N CYS A 50 2.43 20.75 -13.71
CA CYS A 50 1.68 21.04 -12.48
C CYS A 50 0.20 20.68 -12.67
N MET A 51 -0.54 20.53 -11.57
CA MET A 51 -1.96 20.15 -11.62
C MET A 51 -2.81 21.09 -12.49
N LYS A 52 -2.52 22.41 -12.45
CA LYS A 52 -3.24 23.40 -13.24
C LYS A 52 -2.97 23.25 -14.75
N CYS A 53 -1.69 23.12 -15.12
CA CYS A 53 -1.31 22.92 -16.52
C CYS A 53 -1.78 21.56 -17.05
N HIS A 54 -1.77 20.52 -16.22
CA HIS A 54 -2.32 19.22 -16.57
C HIS A 54 -3.81 19.29 -16.89
N ALA A 55 -4.61 19.92 -16.02
CA ALA A 55 -6.05 20.08 -16.24
C ALA A 55 -6.35 20.77 -17.57
N GLN A 56 -5.59 21.82 -17.91
CA GLN A 56 -5.71 22.49 -19.21
C GLN A 56 -5.37 21.56 -20.39
N CYS A 57 -4.37 20.68 -20.25
CA CYS A 57 -4.03 19.73 -21.31
C CYS A 57 -5.13 18.67 -21.51
N VAL A 58 -5.78 18.25 -20.43
CA VAL A 58 -6.94 17.35 -20.47
C VAL A 58 -8.09 18.03 -21.21
N ASP A 59 -8.43 19.27 -20.86
CA ASP A 59 -9.52 20.04 -21.48
C ASP A 59 -9.34 20.24 -22.99
N GLU A 60 -8.10 20.40 -23.46
CA GLU A 60 -7.84 20.75 -24.85
C GLU A 60 -7.72 19.55 -25.80
N ARG A 61 -7.23 18.38 -25.36
CA ARG A 61 -7.06 17.14 -26.19
C ARG A 61 -6.42 15.92 -25.48
N SER A 62 -6.10 15.99 -24.19
CA SER A 62 -5.29 14.98 -23.48
C SER A 62 -4.01 14.59 -24.22
N ALA A 63 -3.28 15.61 -24.69
CA ALA A 63 -2.00 15.46 -25.36
C ALA A 63 -0.93 16.32 -24.69
N CYS A 64 0.31 15.80 -24.64
CA CYS A 64 1.42 16.55 -24.09
C CYS A 64 1.70 17.78 -24.95
N PRO A 65 1.78 18.99 -24.39
CA PRO A 65 2.02 20.21 -25.17
C PRO A 65 3.45 20.33 -25.71
N VAL A 66 4.38 19.48 -25.25
CA VAL A 66 5.79 19.51 -25.68
C VAL A 66 6.02 18.62 -26.90
N ASP A 67 5.55 17.38 -26.87
CA ASP A 67 5.80 16.39 -27.92
C ASP A 67 4.54 15.89 -28.62
N GLN A 68 3.38 16.46 -28.29
CA GLN A 68 2.05 16.17 -28.87
C GLN A 68 1.60 14.71 -28.72
N LYS A 69 2.28 13.91 -27.88
CA LYS A 69 1.87 12.54 -27.63
C LYS A 69 0.59 12.50 -26.79
N PRO A 70 -0.42 11.71 -27.18
CA PRO A 70 -1.61 11.52 -26.36
C PRO A 70 -1.25 10.81 -25.05
N PHE A 71 -2.01 11.08 -24.00
CA PHE A 71 -1.90 10.37 -22.73
C PHE A 71 -3.30 10.03 -22.19
N CYS A 72 -3.40 8.93 -21.45
CA CYS A 72 -4.57 8.61 -20.65
C CYS A 72 -4.38 9.18 -19.24
N GLU A 73 -5.42 9.75 -18.63
CA GLU A 73 -5.37 10.26 -17.26
C GLU A 73 -5.06 9.15 -16.23
N ASP A 74 -5.44 7.91 -16.50
CA ASP A 74 -5.14 6.75 -15.64
C ASP A 74 -3.66 6.33 -15.69
N ASP A 75 -2.94 6.72 -16.76
CA ASP A 75 -1.54 6.33 -17.00
C ASP A 75 -0.52 7.41 -16.53
N VAL A 76 -0.99 8.48 -15.86
CA VAL A 76 -0.09 9.55 -15.36
C VAL A 76 0.43 9.23 -13.94
N GLU A 77 1.72 9.49 -13.72
CA GLU A 77 2.33 9.32 -12.40
C GLU A 77 2.10 10.58 -11.54
N GLN A 78 1.41 10.44 -10.41
CA GLN A 78 1.26 11.52 -9.44
C GLN A 78 2.57 11.73 -8.67
N LEU A 79 3.11 12.95 -8.73
CA LEU A 79 4.33 13.34 -8.05
C LEU A 79 4.04 14.22 -6.86
N GLU A 80 4.63 13.87 -5.71
CA GLU A 80 4.70 14.75 -4.55
C GLU A 80 6.15 15.01 -4.16
N VAL A 81 6.52 16.28 -4.08
CA VAL A 81 7.82 16.72 -3.59
C VAL A 81 7.68 17.06 -2.10
N PRO A 82 8.36 16.35 -1.19
CA PRO A 82 8.27 16.66 0.24
C PRO A 82 8.89 18.03 0.55
N LEU A 83 8.32 18.78 1.49
CA LEU A 83 8.92 20.04 1.96
C LEU A 83 10.37 19.84 2.44
N LYS A 84 10.63 18.76 3.18
CA LYS A 84 11.98 18.39 3.65
C LYS A 84 12.98 18.17 2.51
N TYR A 85 12.52 17.78 1.32
CA TYR A 85 13.38 17.66 0.14
C TYR A 85 13.85 19.04 -0.33
N VAL A 86 12.95 20.02 -0.42
CA VAL A 86 13.24 21.39 -0.86
C VAL A 86 14.10 22.12 0.18
N LEU A 87 13.77 22.00 1.46
CA LEU A 87 14.52 22.65 2.56
C LEU A 87 16.01 22.26 2.61
N LYS A 88 16.37 21.08 2.11
CA LYS A 88 17.75 20.58 2.05
C LYS A 88 18.54 21.04 0.83
N ARG A 89 17.89 21.65 -0.16
CA ARG A 89 18.55 22.08 -1.39
C ARG A 89 19.42 23.30 -1.14
N THR A 90 20.52 23.38 -1.84
CA THR A 90 21.47 24.48 -1.74
C THR A 90 21.03 25.61 -2.67
N VAL A 91 20.94 26.81 -2.11
CA VAL A 91 20.49 28.02 -2.79
C VAL A 91 21.45 29.17 -2.51
N ALA A 92 21.56 30.08 -3.47
CA ALA A 92 22.18 31.37 -3.22
C ALA A 92 21.16 32.34 -2.57
N CYS A 93 21.65 33.31 -1.82
CA CYS A 93 20.82 34.37 -1.26
C CYS A 93 20.01 35.10 -2.33
N TRP A 94 18.80 35.57 -2.00
CA TRP A 94 18.02 36.44 -2.89
C TRP A 94 18.74 37.74 -3.25
N ASN A 95 19.64 38.21 -2.40
CA ASN A 95 20.50 39.37 -2.64
C ASN A 95 21.84 39.00 -3.32
N ALA A 96 22.02 37.77 -3.83
CA ALA A 96 23.24 37.39 -4.55
C ALA A 96 23.55 38.31 -5.77
N PRO A 97 22.57 38.76 -6.57
CA PRO A 97 22.81 39.76 -7.62
C PRO A 97 23.29 41.12 -7.11
N LYS A 98 23.17 41.39 -5.80
CA LYS A 98 23.63 42.61 -5.13
C LYS A 98 24.98 42.45 -4.44
N GLY A 99 25.58 41.26 -4.48
CA GLY A 99 26.90 40.98 -3.92
C GLY A 99 26.91 40.01 -2.75
N CYS A 100 25.75 39.54 -2.28
CA CYS A 100 25.71 38.55 -1.21
C CYS A 100 26.30 37.21 -1.68
N SER A 101 27.34 36.72 -1.00
CA SER A 101 28.02 35.46 -1.32
C SER A 101 27.44 34.23 -0.61
N PHE A 102 26.37 34.39 0.17
CA PHE A 102 25.76 33.28 0.90
C PHE A 102 25.23 32.20 -0.05
N ILE A 103 25.69 30.97 0.19
CA ILE A 103 25.23 29.74 -0.45
C ILE A 103 25.01 28.72 0.67
N GLY A 104 23.79 28.20 0.78
CA GLY A 104 23.44 27.26 1.85
C GLY A 104 22.09 26.60 1.67
N PRO A 105 21.65 25.73 2.60
CA PRO A 105 20.35 25.08 2.52
C PRO A 105 19.20 26.09 2.53
N VAL A 106 18.13 25.82 1.79
CA VAL A 106 16.88 26.60 1.81
C VAL A 106 16.36 26.82 3.24
N ALA A 107 16.51 25.81 4.11
CA ALA A 107 16.13 25.91 5.53
C ALA A 107 16.77 27.10 6.26
N CYS A 108 17.97 27.51 5.87
CA CYS A 108 18.72 28.61 6.50
C CYS A 108 18.56 29.94 5.74
N LEU A 109 17.97 29.92 4.54
CA LEU A 109 17.89 31.09 3.66
C LEU A 109 17.12 32.25 4.30
N LEU A 110 15.99 31.95 4.95
CA LEU A 110 15.15 32.99 5.53
C LEU A 110 15.83 33.68 6.72
N ASP A 111 16.47 32.91 7.59
CA ASP A 111 17.18 33.48 8.75
C ASP A 111 18.41 34.27 8.30
N HIS A 112 19.13 33.80 7.29
CA HIS A 112 20.18 34.59 6.65
C HIS A 112 19.63 35.89 6.04
N TYR A 113 18.51 35.83 5.32
CA TYR A 113 17.96 36.99 4.60
C TYR A 113 17.56 38.14 5.54
N LYS A 114 17.03 37.82 6.73
CA LYS A 114 16.67 38.82 7.75
C LYS A 114 17.88 39.66 8.18
N GLU A 115 19.05 39.04 8.27
CA GLU A 115 20.31 39.66 8.73
C GLU A 115 21.26 39.96 7.56
N CYS A 116 20.77 39.97 6.31
CA CYS A 116 21.63 40.12 5.14
C CYS A 116 22.10 41.57 4.97
N ASP A 117 23.41 41.81 5.04
CA ASP A 117 24.01 43.14 4.84
C ASP A 117 23.72 43.75 3.45
N PHE A 118 23.35 42.91 2.48
CA PHE A 118 23.01 43.32 1.12
C PHE A 118 21.52 43.58 0.92
N ASN A 119 20.75 43.70 2.01
CA ASN A 119 19.37 44.14 1.96
C ASN A 119 19.29 45.54 1.36
N VAL A 120 18.31 45.73 0.47
CA VAL A 120 18.14 46.96 -0.30
C VAL A 120 16.96 47.74 0.27
N VAL A 121 17.18 49.01 0.60
CA VAL A 121 16.16 49.89 1.19
C VAL A 121 16.10 51.24 0.45
N PRO A 122 14.92 51.87 0.35
CA PRO A 122 14.83 53.25 -0.11
C PRO A 122 15.30 54.20 1.01
N CYS A 123 16.16 55.16 0.68
CA CYS A 123 16.48 56.25 1.60
C CYS A 123 15.23 57.09 1.88
N CYS A 124 14.91 57.37 3.14
CA CYS A 124 13.71 58.13 3.49
C CYS A 124 13.77 59.62 3.10
N LEU A 125 14.95 60.16 2.77
CA LEU A 125 15.10 61.58 2.44
C LEU A 125 15.13 61.85 0.94
N CYS A 126 15.90 61.06 0.18
CA CYS A 126 16.05 61.24 -1.26
C CYS A 126 15.42 60.12 -2.10
N HIS A 127 14.89 59.08 -1.46
CA HIS A 127 14.28 57.90 -2.09
C HIS A 127 15.19 57.08 -3.01
N SER A 128 16.50 57.38 -3.03
CA SER A 128 17.47 56.53 -3.74
C SER A 128 17.55 55.16 -3.09
N THR A 129 17.68 54.14 -3.92
CA THR A 129 17.86 52.75 -3.50
C THR A 129 19.30 52.52 -3.05
N VAL A 130 19.52 52.11 -1.81
CA VAL A 130 20.85 51.88 -1.22
C VAL A 130 20.89 50.57 -0.43
N LEU A 131 22.09 50.03 -0.17
CA LEU A 131 22.24 48.91 0.76
C LEU A 131 21.97 49.40 2.19
N GLN A 132 21.32 48.57 2.98
CA GLN A 132 21.00 48.88 4.38
C GLN A 132 22.28 49.12 5.20
N SER A 133 23.33 48.34 4.94
CA SER A 133 24.66 48.49 5.53
C SER A 133 25.32 49.82 5.17
N ASP A 134 25.10 50.31 3.95
CA ASP A 134 25.72 51.53 3.43
C ASP A 134 24.91 52.81 3.71
N ILE A 135 23.77 52.72 4.41
CA ILE A 135 22.86 53.86 4.60
C ILE A 135 23.57 55.06 5.27
N LEU A 136 24.45 54.78 6.23
CA LEU A 136 25.22 55.83 6.92
C LEU A 136 26.28 56.45 6.01
N GLU A 137 26.92 55.64 5.16
CA GLU A 137 27.89 56.12 4.19
C GLU A 137 27.22 56.95 3.09
N HIS A 138 26.03 56.56 2.63
CA HIS A 138 25.19 57.36 1.75
C HIS A 138 24.89 58.75 2.33
N PHE A 139 24.56 58.84 3.63
CA PHE A 139 24.36 60.13 4.29
C PHE A 139 25.63 60.98 4.33
N LYS A 140 26.77 60.37 4.68
CA LYS A 140 28.08 61.06 4.70
C LYS A 140 28.50 61.57 3.32
N ASN A 141 28.15 60.85 2.27
CA ASN A 141 28.53 61.15 0.89
C ASN A 141 27.56 62.12 0.18
N GLY A 142 26.69 62.80 0.93
CA GLY A 142 25.86 63.88 0.39
C GLY A 142 24.52 63.40 -0.16
N CYS A 143 23.73 62.71 0.68
CA CYS A 143 22.32 62.45 0.42
C CYS A 143 21.62 63.75 0.00
N SER A 144 21.12 63.80 -1.25
CA SER A 144 20.47 64.98 -1.80
C SER A 144 19.07 65.11 -1.19
N ILE A 145 19.01 65.68 0.02
CA ILE A 145 17.76 66.21 0.56
C ILE A 145 17.29 67.26 -0.46
N PRO A 146 16.03 67.22 -0.93
CA PRO A 146 15.46 68.32 -1.70
C PRO A 146 15.42 69.56 -0.79
N GLN A 147 16.51 70.33 -0.74
CA GLN A 147 16.53 71.58 0.01
C GLN A 147 15.81 72.63 -0.81
N ALA A 148 14.71 73.14 -0.23
CA ALA A 148 14.14 74.42 -0.59
C ALA A 148 15.19 75.51 -0.31
N THR A 149 15.86 75.95 -1.37
CA THR A 149 16.86 77.02 -1.34
C THR A 149 16.19 78.34 -0.98
N ARG A 150 16.44 78.89 0.21
CA ARG A 150 16.41 80.35 0.46
C ARG A 150 17.40 80.73 1.55
N GLU A 151 18.49 81.36 1.15
CA GLU A 151 19.27 82.24 2.03
C GLU A 151 18.85 83.71 1.88
N PRO A 152 19.11 84.56 2.89
CA PRO A 152 18.50 85.88 3.04
C PRO A 152 19.47 87.03 2.77
N THR A 153 19.04 88.10 2.08
CA THR A 153 19.50 89.47 2.40
C THR A 153 18.62 90.57 1.77
N ASP A 154 18.24 91.50 2.64
CA ASP A 154 17.99 92.94 2.52
C ASP A 154 16.84 93.55 1.67
N ASN A 155 16.06 94.37 2.39
CA ASN A 155 14.92 95.20 1.97
C ASN A 155 15.34 96.46 1.19
N PRO A 156 14.40 97.05 0.41
CA PRO A 156 13.74 98.28 0.87
C PRO A 156 12.20 98.23 0.76
N ALA A 157 11.53 98.65 1.84
CA ALA A 157 10.09 98.55 2.03
C ALA A 157 9.31 99.73 1.42
N THR A 158 8.18 99.41 0.75
CA THR A 158 6.81 99.88 1.08
C THR A 158 5.78 99.53 -0.01
N GLN A 159 6.21 99.02 -1.18
CA GLN A 159 5.31 98.45 -2.19
C GLN A 159 5.02 96.95 -1.96
N ASP A 160 5.99 96.18 -1.41
CA ASP A 160 5.91 94.72 -1.28
C ASP A 160 4.97 94.20 -0.17
N LEU A 161 4.76 94.96 0.90
CA LEU A 161 3.95 94.48 2.04
C LEU A 161 2.46 94.31 1.69
N ARG A 162 1.94 95.12 0.74
CA ARG A 162 0.57 94.98 0.23
C ARG A 162 0.41 93.80 -0.71
N ASN A 163 1.43 93.52 -1.55
CA ASN A 163 1.42 92.37 -2.45
C ASN A 163 1.52 91.05 -1.66
N VAL A 164 2.40 91.00 -0.66
CA VAL A 164 2.54 89.83 0.25
C VAL A 164 1.25 89.57 1.03
N SER A 165 0.61 90.61 1.55
CA SER A 165 -0.67 90.47 2.29
C SER A 165 -1.79 89.93 1.39
N LYS A 166 -1.87 90.38 0.13
CA LYS A 166 -2.83 89.87 -0.85
C LYS A 166 -2.57 88.40 -1.19
N VAL A 167 -1.30 88.02 -1.43
CA VAL A 167 -0.91 86.64 -1.71
C VAL A 167 -1.21 85.72 -0.50
N CYS A 168 -0.94 86.18 0.72
CA CYS A 168 -1.30 85.44 1.94
C CYS A 168 -2.81 85.21 2.09
N LEU A 169 -3.64 86.21 1.77
CA LEU A 169 -5.10 86.07 1.81
C LEU A 169 -5.62 85.08 0.77
N GLU A 170 -5.08 85.11 -0.46
CA GLU A 170 -5.40 84.15 -1.51
C GLU A 170 -4.96 82.73 -1.13
N MET A 171 -3.78 82.59 -0.53
CA MET A 171 -3.26 81.30 -0.05
C MET A 171 -4.10 80.73 1.10
N ASN A 172 -4.50 81.56 2.07
CA ASN A 172 -5.39 81.14 3.15
C ASN A 172 -6.77 80.72 2.63
N ARG A 173 -7.28 81.39 1.59
CA ARG A 173 -8.54 81.01 0.93
C ARG A 173 -8.41 79.67 0.19
N ALA A 174 -7.28 79.43 -0.46
CA ALA A 174 -6.99 78.15 -1.11
C ALA A 174 -6.83 77.01 -0.08
N ILE A 175 -6.14 77.27 1.03
CA ILE A 175 -6.01 76.31 2.14
C ILE A 175 -7.38 75.98 2.73
N GLY A 176 -8.26 76.97 2.91
CA GLY A 176 -9.64 76.75 3.34
C GLY A 176 -10.39 75.77 2.43
N LYS A 177 -10.32 75.99 1.11
CA LYS A 177 -10.93 75.07 0.12
C LYS A 177 -10.34 73.67 0.17
N ILE A 178 -9.01 73.56 0.25
CA ILE A 178 -8.33 72.26 0.38
C ILE A 178 -8.79 71.55 1.66
N SER A 179 -8.96 72.27 2.76
CA SER A 179 -9.44 71.69 4.02
C SER A 179 -10.88 71.19 3.90
N GLU A 180 -11.76 71.91 3.21
CA GLU A 180 -13.14 71.47 2.92
C GLU A 180 -13.15 70.22 2.02
N ASP A 181 -12.32 70.21 0.98
CA ASP A 181 -12.17 69.06 0.07
C ASP A 181 -11.67 67.81 0.82
N ILE A 182 -10.67 67.97 1.71
CA ILE A 182 -10.16 66.88 2.54
C ILE A 182 -11.27 66.32 3.43
N MET A 183 -12.06 67.17 4.09
CA MET A 183 -13.16 66.73 4.94
C MET A 183 -14.24 65.97 4.14
N SER A 184 -14.56 66.45 2.94
CA SER A 184 -15.50 65.80 2.02
C SER A 184 -15.00 64.42 1.54
N LEU A 185 -13.72 64.34 1.16
CA LEU A 185 -13.08 63.09 0.76
C LEU A 185 -13.03 62.09 1.92
N GLN A 186 -12.73 62.56 3.12
CA GLN A 186 -12.65 61.72 4.31
C GLN A 186 -14.04 61.15 4.68
N SER A 187 -15.10 61.94 4.57
CA SER A 187 -16.48 61.46 4.72
C SER A 187 -16.85 60.42 3.65
N SER A 188 -16.48 60.68 2.39
CA SER A 188 -16.74 59.76 1.27
C SER A 188 -15.99 58.44 1.41
N LEU A 189 -14.74 58.50 1.89
CA LEU A 189 -13.92 57.32 2.16
C LEU A 189 -14.50 56.47 3.29
N ASN A 190 -14.97 57.11 4.38
CA ASN A 190 -15.61 56.40 5.48
C ASN A 190 -16.86 55.67 5.02
N ARG A 191 -17.73 56.33 4.23
CA ARG A 191 -18.93 55.71 3.66
C ARG A 191 -18.57 54.52 2.76
N CYS A 192 -17.59 54.69 1.86
CA CYS A 192 -17.12 53.62 1.00
C CYS A 192 -16.58 52.43 1.81
N SER A 193 -15.85 52.68 2.90
CA SER A 193 -15.37 51.64 3.81
C SER A 193 -16.51 50.88 4.49
N GLU A 194 -17.60 51.55 4.86
CA GLU A 194 -18.78 50.91 5.44
C GLU A 194 -19.51 50.05 4.40
N ASP A 195 -19.69 50.56 3.18
CA ASP A 195 -20.32 49.83 2.07
C ASP A 195 -19.54 48.56 1.73
N VAL A 196 -18.21 48.66 1.63
CA VAL A 196 -17.33 47.50 1.37
C VAL A 196 -17.44 46.46 2.50
N ARG A 197 -17.56 46.90 3.75
CA ARG A 197 -17.72 45.98 4.89
C ARG A 197 -19.09 45.30 4.87
N ALA A 198 -20.15 46.03 4.52
CA ALA A 198 -21.49 45.50 4.40
C ALA A 198 -21.58 44.46 3.27
N GLU A 199 -21.05 44.77 2.08
CA GLU A 199 -21.00 43.83 0.96
C GLU A 199 -20.09 42.62 1.25
N GLY A 200 -18.96 42.83 1.94
CA GLY A 200 -18.12 41.73 2.39
C GLY A 200 -18.86 40.76 3.33
N THR A 201 -19.67 41.30 4.26
CA THR A 201 -20.51 40.50 5.17
C THR A 201 -21.60 39.75 4.41
N ARG A 202 -22.24 40.40 3.43
CA ARG A 202 -23.28 39.82 2.59
C ARG A 202 -22.73 38.67 1.72
N CYS A 203 -21.60 38.89 1.04
CA CYS A 203 -20.95 37.87 0.23
C CYS A 203 -20.52 36.67 1.08
N LYS A 204 -19.96 36.92 2.27
CA LYS A 204 -19.59 35.86 3.21
C LYS A 204 -20.80 35.01 3.61
N GLY A 205 -21.91 35.64 3.98
CA GLY A 205 -23.14 34.91 4.34
C GLY A 205 -23.70 34.08 3.17
N GLN A 206 -23.64 34.61 1.94
CA GLN A 206 -24.04 33.85 0.75
C GLN A 206 -23.13 32.63 0.51
N LEU A 207 -21.82 32.79 0.63
CA LEU A 207 -20.86 31.68 0.48
C LEU A 207 -21.07 30.60 1.55
N GLU A 208 -21.32 30.98 2.80
CA GLU A 208 -21.58 30.03 3.89
C GLU A 208 -22.90 29.27 3.70
N ALA A 209 -23.95 29.94 3.22
CA ALA A 209 -25.23 29.31 2.90
C ALA A 209 -25.11 28.33 1.72
N GLU A 210 -24.41 28.74 0.66
CA GLU A 210 -24.11 27.89 -0.50
C GLU A 210 -23.27 26.66 -0.12
N ALA A 211 -22.22 26.85 0.68
CA ALA A 211 -21.38 25.75 1.17
C ALA A 211 -22.19 24.76 2.02
N SER A 212 -23.10 25.26 2.87
CA SER A 212 -23.98 24.42 3.69
C SER A 212 -24.94 23.61 2.80
N ARG A 213 -25.55 24.25 1.80
CA ARG A 213 -26.44 23.57 0.86
C ARG A 213 -25.73 22.48 0.06
N LEU A 214 -24.54 22.76 -0.47
CA LEU A 214 -23.74 21.78 -1.21
C LEU A 214 -23.32 20.61 -0.31
N THR A 215 -23.01 20.88 0.95
CA THR A 215 -22.66 19.84 1.93
C THR A 215 -23.84 18.90 2.19
N GLU A 216 -25.05 19.45 2.34
CA GLU A 216 -26.28 18.68 2.50
C GLU A 216 -26.56 17.80 1.27
N GLN A 217 -26.48 18.37 0.07
CA GLN A 217 -26.65 17.63 -1.18
C GLN A 217 -25.62 16.50 -1.35
N LEU A 218 -24.36 16.72 -0.93
CA LEU A 218 -23.33 15.69 -0.98
C LEU A 218 -23.62 14.55 0.00
N ASN A 219 -24.12 14.86 1.20
CA ASN A 219 -24.50 13.87 2.20
C ASN A 219 -25.70 13.03 1.73
N ASP A 220 -26.71 13.67 1.14
CA ASP A 220 -27.86 12.98 0.56
C ASP A 220 -27.42 12.03 -0.56
N LEU A 221 -26.59 12.52 -1.48
CA LEU A 221 -26.06 11.71 -2.58
C LEU A 221 -25.22 10.54 -2.06
N SER A 222 -24.36 10.77 -1.08
CA SER A 222 -23.57 9.72 -0.43
C SER A 222 -24.44 8.66 0.23
N THR A 223 -25.57 9.07 0.82
CA THR A 223 -26.53 8.16 1.45
C THR A 223 -27.21 7.30 0.39
N VAL A 224 -27.71 7.89 -0.69
CA VAL A 224 -28.35 7.17 -1.81
C VAL A 224 -27.39 6.15 -2.43
N PHE A 225 -26.15 6.56 -2.73
CA PHE A 225 -25.14 5.63 -3.27
C PHE A 225 -24.85 4.48 -2.31
N SER A 226 -24.76 4.76 -1.00
CA SER A 226 -24.49 3.73 0.00
C SER A 226 -25.62 2.73 0.11
N THR A 227 -26.88 3.18 0.06
CA THR A 227 -28.05 2.32 0.12
C THR A 227 -28.17 1.45 -1.13
N GLU A 228 -28.10 2.04 -2.33
CA GLU A 228 -28.21 1.30 -3.59
C GLU A 228 -27.08 0.28 -3.74
N PHE A 229 -25.85 0.65 -3.37
CA PHE A 229 -24.71 -0.26 -3.42
C PHE A 229 -24.87 -1.41 -2.42
N THR A 230 -25.36 -1.13 -1.22
CA THR A 230 -25.59 -2.17 -0.19
C THR A 230 -26.66 -3.16 -0.62
N GLU A 231 -27.77 -2.68 -1.17
CA GLU A 231 -28.84 -3.52 -1.72
C GLU A 231 -28.34 -4.39 -2.87
N GLY A 232 -27.61 -3.81 -3.83
CA GLY A 232 -27.02 -4.56 -4.94
C GLY A 232 -26.05 -5.64 -4.46
N LEU A 233 -25.22 -5.35 -3.46
CA LEU A 233 -24.28 -6.31 -2.89
C LEU A 233 -25.00 -7.44 -2.15
N GLN A 234 -26.13 -7.16 -1.50
CA GLN A 234 -26.95 -8.17 -0.84
C GLN A 234 -27.61 -9.12 -1.85
N VAL A 235 -28.12 -8.59 -2.96
CA VAL A 235 -28.69 -9.40 -4.06
C VAL A 235 -27.61 -10.31 -4.66
N LEU A 236 -26.42 -9.76 -4.96
CA LEU A 236 -25.30 -10.54 -5.49
C LEU A 236 -24.86 -11.65 -4.53
N ARG A 237 -24.80 -11.38 -3.22
CA ARG A 237 -24.49 -12.41 -2.21
C ARG A 237 -25.54 -13.52 -2.18
N GLY A 238 -26.82 -13.18 -2.28
CA GLY A 238 -27.91 -14.16 -2.39
C GLY A 238 -27.73 -15.06 -3.60
N ALA A 239 -27.56 -14.47 -4.78
CA ALA A 239 -27.36 -15.21 -6.03
C ALA A 239 -26.12 -16.13 -5.98
N MET A 240 -25.01 -15.67 -5.39
CA MET A 240 -23.82 -16.49 -5.21
C MET A 240 -24.06 -17.67 -4.25
N ALA A 241 -24.83 -17.48 -3.18
CA ALA A 241 -25.18 -18.55 -2.24
C ALA A 241 -26.05 -19.62 -2.93
N ASP A 242 -27.03 -19.20 -3.72
CA ASP A 242 -27.89 -20.11 -4.49
C ASP A 242 -27.10 -20.87 -5.55
N TYR A 243 -26.22 -20.19 -6.29
CA TYR A 243 -25.32 -20.82 -7.24
C TYR A 243 -24.41 -21.85 -6.58
N LYS A 244 -23.81 -21.50 -5.44
CA LYS A 244 -22.96 -22.42 -4.67
C LYS A 244 -23.74 -23.67 -4.23
N LYS A 245 -25.00 -23.51 -3.83
CA LYS A 245 -25.88 -24.62 -3.47
C LYS A 245 -26.14 -25.54 -4.67
N LEU A 246 -26.53 -24.98 -5.81
CA LEU A 246 -26.77 -25.73 -7.05
C LEU A 246 -25.54 -26.55 -7.48
N VAL A 247 -24.36 -25.93 -7.47
CA VAL A 247 -23.10 -26.61 -7.82
C VAL A 247 -22.80 -27.74 -6.82
N SER A 248 -23.05 -27.53 -5.54
CA SER A 248 -22.82 -28.56 -4.52
C SER A 248 -23.75 -29.75 -4.67
N GLU A 249 -25.03 -29.51 -4.99
CA GLU A 249 -26.03 -30.54 -5.26
C GLU A 249 -25.66 -31.36 -6.51
N GLU A 250 -25.26 -30.71 -7.60
CA GLU A 250 -24.83 -31.40 -8.83
C GLU A 250 -23.56 -32.24 -8.59
N LEU A 251 -22.58 -31.71 -7.86
CA LEU A 251 -21.36 -32.47 -7.51
C LEU A 251 -21.67 -33.71 -6.68
N CYS A 252 -22.64 -33.65 -5.76
CA CYS A 252 -23.09 -34.82 -5.02
C CYS A 252 -23.76 -35.84 -5.95
N LEU A 253 -24.64 -35.39 -6.85
CA LEU A 253 -25.27 -36.27 -7.85
C LEU A 253 -24.22 -36.98 -8.72
N GLN A 254 -23.21 -36.26 -9.19
CA GLN A 254 -22.13 -36.84 -10.01
C GLN A 254 -21.27 -37.82 -9.22
N ARG A 255 -21.00 -37.55 -7.94
CA ARG A 255 -20.30 -38.50 -7.04
C ARG A 255 -21.08 -39.80 -6.90
N ASP A 256 -22.39 -39.71 -6.70
CA ASP A 256 -23.23 -40.90 -6.51
C ASP A 256 -23.26 -41.75 -7.79
N LYS A 257 -23.42 -41.11 -8.96
CA LYS A 257 -23.32 -41.78 -10.28
C LYS A 257 -21.97 -42.46 -10.48
N LEU A 258 -20.86 -41.78 -10.17
CA LEU A 258 -19.52 -42.36 -10.29
C LEU A 258 -19.34 -43.56 -9.35
N THR A 259 -19.91 -43.49 -8.16
CA THR A 259 -19.86 -44.59 -7.18
C THR A 259 -20.62 -45.81 -7.70
N GLU A 260 -21.78 -45.61 -8.31
CA GLU A 260 -22.56 -46.68 -8.95
C GLU A 260 -21.79 -47.32 -10.11
N VAL A 261 -21.20 -46.50 -10.99
CA VAL A 261 -20.35 -47.00 -12.09
C VAL A 261 -19.16 -47.79 -11.54
N LEU A 262 -18.50 -47.31 -10.49
CA LEU A 262 -17.39 -48.00 -9.86
C LEU A 262 -17.80 -49.36 -9.28
N ASP A 263 -18.99 -49.46 -8.67
CA ASP A 263 -19.54 -50.72 -8.17
C ASP A 263 -19.83 -51.70 -9.31
N VAL A 264 -20.39 -51.23 -10.43
CA VAL A 264 -20.61 -52.05 -11.64
C VAL A 264 -19.28 -52.54 -12.23
N VAL A 265 -18.28 -51.66 -12.32
CA VAL A 265 -16.93 -51.99 -12.81
C VAL A 265 -16.27 -53.04 -11.90
N HIS A 266 -16.34 -52.88 -10.58
CA HIS A 266 -15.85 -53.87 -9.62
C HIS A 266 -16.56 -55.22 -9.73
N LYS A 267 -17.86 -55.24 -10.05
CA LYS A 267 -18.62 -56.48 -10.26
C LYS A 267 -18.35 -57.14 -11.60
N SER A 268 -18.02 -56.36 -12.63
CA SER A 268 -17.90 -56.84 -14.02
C SER A 268 -16.46 -57.23 -14.40
N LEU A 269 -15.46 -56.71 -13.70
CA LEU A 269 -14.05 -57.08 -13.89
C LEU A 269 -13.59 -57.92 -12.69
N PRO A 270 -13.27 -59.22 -12.86
CA PRO A 270 -12.45 -59.90 -11.88
C PRO A 270 -11.09 -59.20 -11.88
N ILE A 271 -10.86 -58.34 -10.89
CA ILE A 271 -9.55 -57.73 -10.66
C ILE A 271 -8.55 -58.90 -10.63
N PRO A 272 -7.51 -58.92 -11.47
CA PRO A 272 -6.37 -59.78 -11.21
C PRO A 272 -5.62 -59.14 -10.04
N SER A 273 -6.16 -59.28 -8.82
CA SER A 273 -5.38 -59.06 -7.62
C SER A 273 -4.41 -60.22 -7.61
N MET A 274 -3.22 -60.04 -8.19
CA MET A 274 -2.09 -60.91 -7.89
C MET A 274 -2.09 -61.05 -6.36
N PRO A 275 -2.32 -62.25 -5.80
CA PRO A 275 -2.33 -62.41 -4.36
C PRO A 275 -0.97 -61.96 -3.86
N GLU A 276 -0.95 -60.98 -2.96
CA GLU A 276 0.30 -60.44 -2.42
C GLU A 276 1.02 -61.57 -1.67
N ARG A 277 2.02 -62.19 -2.33
CA ARG A 277 2.77 -63.32 -1.79
C ARG A 277 3.96 -62.79 -1.01
N ILE A 278 3.94 -63.01 0.29
CA ILE A 278 4.98 -62.55 1.20
C ILE A 278 5.81 -63.74 1.67
N HIS A 279 7.12 -63.63 1.52
CA HIS A 279 8.08 -64.62 2.00
C HIS A 279 8.84 -64.09 3.22
N TRP A 280 8.93 -64.93 4.25
CA TRP A 280 9.77 -64.71 5.42
C TRP A 280 10.79 -65.84 5.52
N TYR A 281 12.07 -65.50 5.47
CA TYR A 281 13.17 -66.44 5.60
C TYR A 281 13.54 -66.64 7.07
N ILE A 282 13.63 -67.90 7.50
CA ILE A 282 14.02 -68.28 8.86
C ILE A 282 15.47 -68.74 8.84
N GLU A 283 16.34 -67.99 9.49
CA GLU A 283 17.76 -68.29 9.63
C GLU A 283 18.00 -69.25 10.81
N HIS A 284 19.17 -69.90 10.83
CA HIS A 284 19.60 -70.75 11.94
C HIS A 284 18.61 -71.87 12.33
N TRP A 285 17.91 -72.43 11.33
CA TRP A 285 16.86 -73.44 11.52
C TRP A 285 17.27 -74.65 12.38
N ARG A 286 18.52 -75.11 12.24
CA ARG A 286 19.04 -76.24 13.03
C ARG A 286 19.11 -75.90 14.51
N ASP A 287 19.58 -74.70 14.85
CA ASP A 287 19.74 -74.25 16.22
C ASP A 287 18.38 -74.06 16.89
N LEU A 288 17.40 -73.53 16.15
CA LEU A 288 16.02 -73.39 16.61
C LEU A 288 15.36 -74.73 16.95
N LYS A 289 15.62 -75.79 16.16
CA LYS A 289 15.15 -77.14 16.46
C LYS A 289 15.78 -77.73 17.71
N ILE A 290 17.10 -77.57 17.87
CA ILE A 290 17.82 -78.03 19.06
C ILE A 290 17.29 -77.30 20.30
N GLU A 291 17.09 -75.99 20.19
CA GLU A 291 16.54 -75.18 21.28
C GLU A 291 15.13 -75.64 21.64
N ALA A 292 14.24 -75.85 20.67
CA ALA A 292 12.88 -76.36 20.92
C ALA A 292 12.88 -77.73 21.61
N LEU A 293 13.78 -78.65 21.23
CA LEU A 293 13.93 -79.95 21.91
C LEU A 293 14.41 -79.79 23.36
N ARG A 294 15.20 -78.75 23.64
CA ARG A 294 15.71 -78.46 24.98
C ARG A 294 14.69 -77.72 25.85
N SER A 295 14.06 -76.66 25.35
CA SER A 295 13.14 -75.79 26.09
C SER A 295 11.69 -76.24 26.08
N GLY A 296 11.34 -77.22 25.25
CA GLY A 296 9.97 -77.70 25.04
C GLY A 296 9.19 -76.91 23.98
N VAL A 297 9.45 -75.60 23.84
CA VAL A 297 8.84 -74.76 22.81
C VAL A 297 9.78 -73.64 22.38
N LYS A 298 9.77 -73.32 21.07
CA LYS A 298 10.38 -72.12 20.51
C LYS A 298 9.39 -71.40 19.60
N ARG A 299 9.21 -70.10 19.81
CA ARG A 299 8.33 -69.25 18.97
C ARG A 299 9.13 -68.16 18.28
N LEU A 300 8.84 -67.94 17.02
CA LEU A 300 9.38 -66.86 16.20
C LEU A 300 8.22 -66.01 15.67
N LYS A 301 8.44 -64.72 15.48
CA LYS A 301 7.48 -63.80 14.90
C LYS A 301 8.14 -63.02 13.77
N SER A 302 7.46 -62.92 12.63
CA SER A 302 7.90 -62.10 11.51
C SER A 302 7.76 -60.60 11.85
N PRO A 303 8.47 -59.73 11.13
CA PRO A 303 8.13 -58.31 11.09
C PRO A 303 6.66 -58.10 10.72
N MET A 304 6.04 -57.05 11.28
CA MET A 304 4.69 -56.63 10.90
C MET A 304 4.71 -55.98 9.52
N ARG A 305 3.67 -56.22 8.73
CA ARG A 305 3.51 -55.67 7.37
C ARG A 305 2.06 -55.29 7.12
N THR A 306 1.84 -54.40 6.18
CA THR A 306 0.49 -54.01 5.74
C THR A 306 0.14 -54.80 4.49
N VAL A 307 -0.96 -55.57 4.53
CA VAL A 307 -1.44 -56.42 3.44
C VAL A 307 -2.92 -56.16 3.25
N TYR A 308 -3.34 -55.71 2.06
CA TYR A 308 -4.71 -55.22 1.83
C TYR A 308 -5.20 -54.27 2.92
N ASN A 309 -4.33 -53.34 3.36
CA ASN A 309 -4.55 -52.38 4.44
C ASN A 309 -4.69 -52.96 5.87
N TYR A 310 -4.67 -54.28 6.07
CA TYR A 310 -4.59 -54.91 7.39
C TYR A 310 -3.13 -55.00 7.86
N LYS A 311 -2.84 -54.64 9.13
CA LYS A 311 -1.52 -54.89 9.73
C LYS A 311 -1.44 -56.35 10.19
N VAL A 312 -0.51 -57.12 9.63
CA VAL A 312 -0.38 -58.57 9.87
C VAL A 312 1.06 -58.98 10.20
N SER A 313 1.21 -60.08 10.93
CA SER A 313 2.49 -60.80 11.08
C SER A 313 2.28 -62.31 11.08
N GLN A 314 3.29 -63.07 10.71
CA GLN A 314 3.31 -64.52 10.85
C GLN A 314 4.06 -64.92 12.13
N SER A 315 3.65 -66.00 12.80
CA SER A 315 4.46 -66.65 13.82
C SER A 315 4.70 -68.11 13.47
N VAL A 316 5.85 -68.61 13.89
CA VAL A 316 6.24 -70.01 13.73
C VAL A 316 6.50 -70.58 15.11
N GLU A 317 5.92 -71.75 15.37
CA GLU A 317 6.06 -72.44 16.65
C GLU A 317 6.67 -73.83 16.42
N LEU A 318 7.73 -74.11 17.15
CA LEU A 318 8.41 -75.41 17.20
C LEU A 318 8.13 -76.00 18.58
N ILE A 319 7.37 -77.09 18.64
CA ILE A 319 6.91 -77.71 19.89
C ILE A 319 7.48 -79.12 20.01
N ARG A 320 8.12 -79.43 21.13
CA ARG A 320 8.66 -80.78 21.38
C ARG A 320 7.52 -81.78 21.57
N MET A 321 7.52 -82.83 20.76
CA MET A 321 6.65 -83.99 20.90
C MET A 321 7.52 -85.24 21.07
N GLY A 322 7.84 -85.58 22.32
CA GLY A 322 8.76 -86.68 22.63
C GLY A 322 10.18 -86.41 22.14
N ARG A 323 10.61 -87.14 21.09
CA ARG A 323 11.92 -86.97 20.41
C ARG A 323 11.83 -86.13 19.13
N GLU A 324 10.63 -85.78 18.70
CA GLU A 324 10.39 -85.01 17.48
C GLU A 324 9.99 -83.57 17.79
N VAL A 325 10.02 -82.72 16.77
CA VAL A 325 9.57 -81.33 16.85
C VAL A 325 8.43 -81.11 15.89
N TRP A 326 7.27 -80.77 16.43
CA TRP A 326 6.12 -80.36 15.65
C TRP A 326 6.26 -78.90 15.22
N LEU A 327 5.81 -78.60 14.01
CA LEU A 327 5.95 -77.29 13.38
C LEU A 327 4.56 -76.70 13.09
N GLY A 328 4.28 -75.54 13.69
CA GLY A 328 3.07 -74.76 13.44
C GLY A 328 3.39 -73.39 12.86
N THR A 329 2.47 -72.84 12.07
CA THR A 329 2.50 -71.46 11.60
C THR A 329 1.15 -70.79 11.77
N PHE A 330 1.15 -69.52 12.17
CA PHE A 330 -0.06 -68.76 12.44
C PHE A 330 0.04 -67.35 11.89
N MET A 331 -1.08 -66.79 11.45
CA MET A 331 -1.19 -65.37 11.10
C MET A 331 -1.80 -64.60 12.27
N HIS A 332 -1.27 -63.41 12.55
CA HIS A 332 -1.74 -62.51 13.59
C HIS A 332 -2.16 -61.19 12.95
N LEU A 333 -3.35 -60.73 13.31
CA LEU A 333 -3.87 -59.40 12.96
C LEU A 333 -3.51 -58.41 14.07
N HIS A 334 -3.06 -57.22 13.71
CA HIS A 334 -2.65 -56.15 14.63
C HIS A 334 -3.48 -54.89 14.41
N PRO A 335 -3.60 -54.02 15.44
CA PRO A 335 -4.24 -52.72 15.27
C PRO A 335 -3.54 -51.86 14.23
N GLY A 336 -4.29 -51.32 13.27
CA GLY A 336 -3.81 -50.42 12.21
C GLY A 336 -4.52 -49.07 12.18
N GLU A 337 -3.89 -48.08 11.55
CA GLU A 337 -4.46 -46.73 11.37
C GLU A 337 -5.74 -46.76 10.52
N ASN A 338 -5.84 -47.73 9.61
CA ASN A 338 -6.96 -47.86 8.68
C ASN A 338 -8.12 -48.70 9.24
N ASP A 339 -8.01 -49.24 10.47
CA ASP A 339 -8.96 -50.23 11.00
C ASP A 339 -10.42 -49.76 11.03
N SER A 340 -10.68 -48.45 11.10
CA SER A 340 -12.04 -47.88 11.08
C SER A 340 -12.73 -48.01 9.73
N GLN A 341 -11.95 -48.12 8.64
CA GLN A 341 -12.43 -48.22 7.26
C GLN A 341 -12.44 -49.67 6.76
N LEU A 342 -11.88 -50.61 7.53
CA LEU A 342 -11.76 -52.02 7.15
C LEU A 342 -12.96 -52.84 7.62
N LYS A 343 -13.22 -53.92 6.88
CA LYS A 343 -14.28 -54.87 7.20
C LYS A 343 -13.87 -55.76 8.39
N TRP A 344 -14.74 -55.83 9.38
CA TRP A 344 -14.62 -56.70 10.56
C TRP A 344 -15.91 -57.51 10.78
N PRO A 345 -15.84 -58.76 11.26
CA PRO A 345 -14.63 -59.57 11.44
C PRO A 345 -13.89 -59.86 10.12
N PHE A 346 -12.59 -60.13 10.21
CA PHE A 346 -11.74 -60.46 9.08
C PHE A 346 -12.33 -61.66 8.33
N SER A 347 -12.56 -61.50 7.03
CA SER A 347 -13.33 -62.47 6.22
C SER A 347 -12.65 -62.85 4.91
N MET A 348 -11.34 -62.63 4.79
CA MET A 348 -10.56 -63.01 3.60
C MET A 348 -10.22 -64.50 3.60
N VAL A 349 -9.99 -65.03 2.40
CA VAL A 349 -9.35 -66.34 2.20
C VAL A 349 -7.85 -66.11 2.08
N TYR A 350 -7.06 -66.77 2.92
CA TYR A 350 -5.59 -66.64 2.91
C TYR A 350 -4.91 -68.00 2.99
N THR A 351 -3.66 -68.07 2.55
CA THR A 351 -2.84 -69.29 2.64
C THR A 351 -1.60 -69.00 3.47
N VAL A 352 -1.30 -69.84 4.45
CA VAL A 352 -0.10 -69.73 5.30
C VAL A 352 0.64 -71.05 5.29
N GLY A 353 1.97 -71.02 5.24
CA GLY A 353 2.76 -72.24 5.10
C GLY A 353 4.26 -72.02 5.07
N PHE A 354 4.98 -73.13 4.83
CA PHE A 354 6.42 -73.20 4.69
C PHE A 354 6.76 -73.68 3.28
N ILE A 355 7.82 -73.11 2.72
CA ILE A 355 8.38 -73.50 1.42
C ILE A 355 9.78 -74.00 1.68
N HIS A 356 10.13 -75.18 1.18
CA HIS A 356 11.48 -75.69 1.31
C HIS A 356 12.45 -74.82 0.50
N PRO A 357 13.56 -74.33 1.09
CA PRO A 357 14.41 -73.31 0.46
C PRO A 357 15.11 -73.78 -0.83
N LYS A 358 15.29 -75.09 -1.00
CA LYS A 358 15.92 -75.69 -2.19
C LYS A 358 14.93 -76.36 -3.15
N ASP A 359 13.68 -76.50 -2.74
CA ASP A 359 12.64 -77.17 -3.53
C ASP A 359 11.32 -76.43 -3.32
N GLN A 360 11.04 -75.48 -4.21
CA GLN A 360 9.86 -74.65 -4.12
C GLN A 360 8.56 -75.41 -4.42
N SER A 361 8.64 -76.64 -4.91
CA SER A 361 7.48 -77.53 -5.07
C SER A 361 7.09 -78.23 -3.76
N ASN A 362 8.04 -78.32 -2.82
CA ASN A 362 7.82 -78.88 -1.50
C ASN A 362 7.32 -77.79 -0.53
N VAL A 363 5.99 -77.64 -0.50
CA VAL A 363 5.27 -76.64 0.29
C VAL A 363 4.34 -77.31 1.27
N ILE A 364 4.44 -76.94 2.54
CA ILE A 364 3.47 -77.29 3.57
C ILE A 364 2.62 -76.06 3.83
N SER A 365 1.39 -76.03 3.35
CA SER A 365 0.52 -74.86 3.51
C SER A 365 -0.92 -75.24 3.80
N TYR A 366 -1.62 -74.35 4.49
CA TYR A 366 -3.04 -74.44 4.77
C TYR A 366 -3.74 -73.20 4.24
N GLN A 367 -4.82 -73.41 3.50
CA GLN A 367 -5.72 -72.34 3.10
C GLN A 367 -6.83 -72.22 4.14
N ILE A 368 -7.09 -70.99 4.58
CA ILE A 368 -8.08 -70.67 5.60
C ILE A 368 -9.06 -69.67 5.00
N ASN A 369 -10.34 -70.03 5.02
CA ASN A 369 -11.43 -69.10 4.73
C ASN A 369 -11.93 -68.50 6.04
N ALA A 370 -11.39 -67.34 6.43
CA ALA A 370 -11.75 -66.68 7.69
C ALA A 370 -13.23 -66.30 7.76
N GLY A 371 -13.89 -66.10 6.60
CA GLY A 371 -15.31 -65.80 6.53
C GLY A 371 -16.23 -66.90 7.06
N LEU A 372 -15.75 -68.14 7.21
CA LEU A 372 -16.48 -69.25 7.82
C LEU A 372 -16.37 -69.27 9.36
N TYR A 373 -15.48 -68.47 9.95
CA TYR A 373 -15.17 -68.47 11.38
C TYR A 373 -15.42 -67.09 12.00
N LYS A 374 -16.51 -66.42 11.63
CA LYS A 374 -16.81 -65.04 12.04
C LYS A 374 -16.88 -64.88 13.56
N ASP A 375 -17.30 -65.91 14.29
CA ASP A 375 -17.42 -65.87 15.75
C ASP A 375 -16.08 -66.12 16.46
N SER A 376 -15.03 -66.50 15.72
CA SER A 376 -13.71 -66.72 16.31
C SER A 376 -13.06 -65.40 16.71
N LEU A 377 -12.64 -65.33 17.98
CA LEU A 377 -11.96 -64.14 18.54
C LEU A 377 -10.70 -63.74 17.76
N CYS A 378 -10.03 -64.68 17.09
CA CYS A 378 -8.80 -64.40 16.32
C CYS A 378 -9.04 -63.63 15.01
N PHE A 379 -10.29 -63.58 14.52
CA PHE A 379 -10.66 -62.79 13.33
C PHE A 379 -11.43 -61.52 13.67
N GLN A 380 -11.70 -61.28 14.96
CA GLN A 380 -12.29 -60.02 15.40
C GLN A 380 -11.27 -58.88 15.31
N ARG A 381 -11.76 -57.64 15.32
CA ARG A 381 -10.91 -56.46 15.32
C ARG A 381 -9.95 -56.50 16.51
N PRO A 382 -8.61 -56.48 16.29
CA PRO A 382 -7.64 -56.41 17.36
C PRO A 382 -7.93 -55.17 18.22
N LYS A 383 -8.17 -55.39 19.51
CA LYS A 383 -8.20 -54.29 20.47
C LYS A 383 -6.74 -53.99 20.80
N GLY A 384 -6.35 -52.71 20.75
CA GLY A 384 -5.03 -52.29 21.22
C GLY A 384 -4.76 -52.90 22.59
N SER A 385 -3.54 -53.40 22.79
CA SER A 385 -3.09 -53.84 24.12
C SER A 385 -3.42 -52.75 25.14
N ARG A 386 -4.18 -53.11 26.19
CA ARG A 386 -4.27 -52.29 27.39
C ARG A 386 -2.91 -52.19 28.05
#